data_AF-A0A7S1SI52-F1
#
_entry.id   AF-A0A7S1SI52-F1
#
_cell.length_a   1.000
_cell.length_b   1.000
_cell.length_c   1.000
_cell.angle_alpha   90.00
_cell.angle_beta   90.00
_cell.angle_gamma   90.00
#
_symmetry.space_group_name_H-M   'P 1'
#
loop_
_entity.id
_entity.type
_entity.pdbx_description
1 polymer ?
#
loop_
_entity_poly.entity_id
_entity_poly.type
_entity_poly.pdbx_seq_one_letter_code
_entity_poly.pdbx_strand_id
1 'polypeptide(L)'
;LDGCRQISDVGLEAVAKLRALNLLTLAGCLRITDHGVAALSALHCLNHLDISACSSITDAGLDSLSALPLTYLDVTYCERVSEVAVGHIRARNPSLHVRQLDAR
;
A
#
# COMPACT_ATOMS: atom_id res chain seq x y z
N LEU A 1 -10.81 5.03 -3.71
CA LEU A 1 -11.24 6.06 -2.75
C LEU A 1 -10.12 7.10 -2.71
N ASP A 2 -10.31 8.27 -3.29
CA ASP A 2 -9.25 9.31 -3.35
C ASP A 2 -9.49 10.36 -2.25
N GLY A 3 -8.44 10.76 -1.51
CA GLY A 3 -8.50 11.82 -0.51
C GLY A 3 -9.37 11.54 0.72
N CYS A 4 -9.65 10.28 1.04
CA CYS A 4 -10.54 9.90 2.15
C CYS A 4 -9.87 10.08 3.52
N ARG A 5 -9.85 11.31 4.06
CA ARG A 5 -9.23 11.64 5.37
C ARG A 5 -9.84 10.92 6.58
N GLN A 6 -10.97 10.24 6.42
CA GLN A 6 -11.65 9.52 7.49
C GLN A 6 -11.38 8.01 7.48
N ILE A 7 -10.84 7.45 6.39
CA ILE A 7 -10.52 6.02 6.39
C ILE A 7 -9.32 5.78 7.32
N SER A 8 -9.46 4.83 8.22
CA SER A 8 -8.44 4.40 9.18
C SER A 8 -8.19 2.91 9.03
N ASP A 9 -7.29 2.37 9.86
CA ASP A 9 -7.00 0.94 9.89
C ASP A 9 -8.25 0.07 10.09
N VAL A 10 -9.22 0.51 10.90
CA VAL A 10 -10.51 -0.18 11.06
C VAL A 10 -11.29 -0.25 9.74
N GLY A 11 -11.22 0.81 8.94
CA GLY A 11 -11.80 0.82 7.59
C GLY A 11 -11.09 -0.17 6.67
N LEU A 12 -9.75 -0.24 6.75
CA LEU A 12 -8.96 -1.21 5.99
C LEU A 12 -9.26 -2.67 6.39
N GLU A 13 -9.46 -2.94 7.68
CA GLU A 13 -9.90 -4.27 8.15
C GLU A 13 -11.28 -4.66 7.59
N ALA A 14 -12.18 -3.70 7.40
CA ALA A 14 -13.45 -3.96 6.72
C ALA A 14 -13.25 -4.21 5.22
N VAL A 15 -12.39 -3.42 4.55
CA VAL A 15 -12.03 -3.61 3.14
C VAL A 15 -11.36 -4.97 2.90
N ALA A 16 -10.53 -5.43 3.83
CA ALA A 16 -9.86 -6.74 3.77
C ALA A 16 -10.82 -7.94 3.71
N LYS A 17 -12.11 -7.74 4.03
CA LYS A 17 -13.16 -8.77 3.88
C LYS A 17 -13.62 -8.92 2.43
N LEU A 18 -13.32 -7.97 1.55
CA LEU A 18 -13.68 -7.98 0.13
C LEU A 18 -12.69 -8.82 -0.67
N ARG A 19 -12.67 -10.15 -0.46
CA ARG A 19 -11.64 -11.06 -1.00
C ARG A 19 -11.45 -11.04 -2.52
N ALA A 20 -12.46 -10.58 -3.27
CA ALA A 20 -12.41 -10.43 -4.73
C ALA A 20 -11.94 -9.05 -5.19
N LEU A 21 -11.49 -8.17 -4.29
CA LEU A 21 -11.01 -6.84 -4.65
C LEU A 21 -9.71 -6.94 -5.45
N ASN A 22 -9.68 -6.32 -6.62
CA ASN A 22 -8.55 -6.33 -7.54
C ASN A 22 -7.76 -5.02 -7.50
N LEU A 23 -8.45 -3.90 -7.28
CA LEU A 23 -7.88 -2.56 -7.28
C LEU A 23 -8.33 -1.80 -6.03
N LEU A 24 -7.37 -1.17 -5.35
CA LEU A 24 -7.61 -0.32 -4.20
C LEU A 24 -6.75 0.94 -4.30
N THR A 25 -7.40 2.10 -4.28
CA THR A 25 -6.73 3.40 -4.11
C THR A 25 -7.14 4.02 -2.79
N LEU A 26 -6.12 4.47 -2.06
CA LEU A 26 -6.12 5.07 -0.73
C LEU A 26 -5.27 6.35 -0.72
N ALA A 27 -5.07 6.98 -1.89
CA ALA A 27 -4.26 8.17 -2.01
C ALA A 27 -4.67 9.25 -0.97
N GLY A 28 -3.69 9.80 -0.26
CA GLY A 28 -3.87 10.86 0.73
C GLY A 28 -4.62 10.43 2.00
N CYS A 29 -4.73 9.13 2.29
CA CYS A 29 -5.41 8.63 3.49
C CYS A 29 -4.51 8.69 4.72
N LEU A 30 -4.40 9.87 5.36
CA LEU A 30 -3.43 10.13 6.44
C LEU A 30 -3.63 9.35 7.75
N ARG A 31 -4.74 8.63 7.91
CA ARG A 31 -5.07 7.88 9.13
C ARG A 31 -4.85 6.38 9.00
N ILE A 32 -4.33 5.92 7.85
CA ILE A 32 -3.92 4.54 7.68
C ILE A 32 -2.45 4.39 8.12
N THR A 33 -2.15 3.27 8.76
CA THR A 33 -0.80 2.93 9.22
C THR A 33 -0.38 1.57 8.67
N ASP A 34 0.85 1.15 8.99
CA ASP A 34 1.34 -0.18 8.65
C ASP A 34 0.41 -1.30 9.13
N HIS A 35 -0.30 -1.10 10.26
CA HIS A 35 -1.28 -2.07 10.78
C HIS A 35 -2.47 -2.24 9.81
N GLY A 36 -3.04 -1.14 9.31
CA GLY A 36 -4.12 -1.20 8.34
C GLY A 36 -3.69 -1.82 7.01
N VAL A 37 -2.48 -1.48 6.55
CA VAL A 37 -1.92 -2.05 5.31
C VAL A 37 -1.66 -3.55 5.46
N ALA A 38 -1.18 -4.01 6.62
CA ALA A 38 -0.98 -5.43 6.89
C ALA A 38 -2.29 -6.25 6.80
N ALA A 39 -3.44 -5.65 7.15
CA ALA A 39 -4.74 -6.30 6.98
C ALA A 39 -5.06 -6.62 5.50
N LEU A 40 -4.50 -5.87 4.55
CA LEU A 40 -4.71 -6.11 3.11
C LEU A 40 -4.07 -7.41 2.61
N SER A 41 -3.17 -8.04 3.38
CA SER A 41 -2.58 -9.36 3.06
C SER A 41 -3.64 -10.46 2.83
N ALA A 42 -4.86 -10.24 3.34
CA ALA A 42 -6.05 -11.06 3.13
C ALA A 42 -6.61 -11.02 1.68
N LEU A 43 -6.22 -10.03 0.87
CA LEU A 43 -6.79 -9.78 -0.46
C LEU A 43 -5.97 -10.47 -1.55
N HIS A 44 -6.09 -11.78 -1.67
CA HIS A 44 -5.32 -12.59 -2.61
C HIS A 44 -5.61 -12.31 -4.10
N CYS A 45 -6.60 -11.47 -4.42
CA CYS A 45 -6.86 -11.01 -5.79
C CYS A 45 -6.38 -9.57 -6.04
N LEU A 46 -5.84 -8.88 -5.02
CA LEU A 46 -5.42 -7.49 -5.15
C LEU A 46 -4.16 -7.42 -6.02
N ASN A 47 -4.28 -6.75 -7.16
CA ASN A 47 -3.21 -6.56 -8.12
C ASN A 47 -2.76 -5.10 -8.22
N HIS A 48 -3.62 -4.14 -7.87
CA HIS A 48 -3.33 -2.73 -7.97
C HIS A 48 -3.58 -2.04 -6.62
N LEU A 49 -2.54 -1.47 -6.04
CA LEU A 49 -2.61 -0.73 -4.80
C LEU A 49 -1.98 0.65 -4.96
N ASP A 50 -2.74 1.68 -4.61
CA ASP A 50 -2.25 3.05 -4.51
C ASP A 50 -2.41 3.53 -3.07
N ILE A 51 -1.28 3.76 -2.41
CA ILE A 51 -1.16 4.31 -1.06
C ILE A 51 -0.33 5.60 -1.08
N SER A 52 -0.33 6.31 -2.21
CA SER A 52 0.39 7.57 -2.35
C SER A 52 -0.08 8.60 -1.32
N ALA A 53 0.82 9.50 -0.91
CA ALA A 53 0.60 10.53 0.09
C ALA A 53 0.06 10.01 1.45
N CYS A 54 0.29 8.73 1.77
CA CYS A 54 -0.02 8.16 3.07
C CYS A 54 1.20 8.25 3.99
N SER A 55 1.34 9.41 4.65
CA SER A 55 2.52 9.79 5.43
C SER A 55 2.85 8.89 6.63
N SER A 56 1.92 8.02 7.04
CA SER A 56 2.07 7.11 8.18
C SER A 56 2.48 5.69 7.78
N ILE A 57 2.69 5.42 6.49
CA ILE A 57 3.21 4.15 6.00
C ILE A 57 4.73 4.16 6.00
N THR A 58 5.34 3.07 6.46
CA THR A 58 6.79 2.88 6.53
C THR A 58 7.22 1.63 5.76
N ASP A 59 8.53 1.37 5.76
CA ASP A 59 9.13 0.13 5.24
C ASP A 59 8.44 -1.14 5.75
N ALA A 60 7.99 -1.17 7.02
CA ALA A 60 7.29 -2.31 7.61
C ALA A 60 5.92 -2.58 6.95
N GLY A 61 5.24 -1.51 6.52
CA GLY A 61 4.00 -1.61 5.74
C GLY A 61 4.25 -2.26 4.37
N LEU A 62 5.34 -1.90 3.69
CA LEU A 62 5.72 -2.49 2.40
C LEU A 62 6.07 -3.98 2.52
N ASP A 63 6.78 -4.37 3.58
CA ASP A 63 7.11 -5.78 3.82
C ASP A 63 5.84 -6.64 3.88
N SER A 64 4.77 -6.12 4.49
CA SER A 64 3.47 -6.79 4.61
C SER A 64 2.78 -6.97 3.25
N LEU A 65 3.02 -6.05 2.31
CA LEU A 65 2.49 -6.10 0.94
C LEU A 65 3.24 -7.07 0.02
N SER A 66 4.45 -7.50 0.38
CA SER A 66 5.26 -8.36 -0.47
C SER A 66 4.64 -9.73 -0.76
N ALA A 67 3.71 -10.19 0.08
CA ALA A 67 2.98 -11.44 -0.09
C ALA A 67 1.78 -11.35 -1.06
N LEU A 68 1.39 -10.15 -1.47
CA LEU A 68 0.26 -9.94 -2.38
C LEU A 68 0.69 -10.07 -3.85
N PRO A 69 -0.20 -10.53 -4.75
CA PRO A 69 0.08 -10.64 -6.18
C PRO A 69 -0.04 -9.28 -6.88
N LEU A 70 0.57 -8.23 -6.30
CA LEU A 70 0.55 -6.89 -6.85
C LEU A 70 1.34 -6.85 -8.18
N THR A 71 0.74 -6.22 -9.17
CA THR A 71 1.38 -5.82 -10.43
C THR A 71 1.64 -4.31 -10.46
N TYR A 72 0.95 -3.55 -9.61
CA TYR A 72 1.14 -2.11 -9.46
C TYR A 72 1.07 -1.68 -7.99
N LEU A 73 2.05 -0.89 -7.56
CA LEU A 73 2.12 -0.24 -6.25
C LEU A 73 2.55 1.22 -6.41
N ASP A 74 1.75 2.18 -5.95
CA ASP A 74 2.14 3.58 -5.85
C ASP A 74 2.38 4.00 -4.39
N VAL A 75 3.61 4.45 -4.11
CA VAL A 75 4.08 4.98 -2.81
C VAL A 75 4.61 6.42 -2.95
N THR A 76 4.21 7.13 -4.00
CA THR A 76 4.53 8.55 -4.21
C THR A 76 4.19 9.37 -2.97
N TYR A 77 5.08 10.25 -2.52
CA TYR A 77 4.92 11.09 -1.33
C TYR A 77 4.75 10.33 0.00
N CYS A 78 5.16 9.07 0.07
CA CYS A 78 5.31 8.33 1.33
C CYS A 78 6.73 8.51 1.87
N GLU A 79 6.99 9.64 2.53
CA GLU A 79 8.34 10.07 2.97
C GLU A 79 9.04 9.10 3.94
N ARG A 80 8.32 8.15 4.53
CA ARG A 80 8.86 7.15 5.47
C ARG A 80 9.11 5.79 4.81
N VAL A 81 8.93 5.71 3.49
CA VAL A 81 9.24 4.53 2.68
C VAL A 81 10.57 4.75 1.99
N SER A 82 11.56 3.93 2.32
CA SER A 82 12.91 4.04 1.78
C SER A 82 13.03 3.38 0.40
N GLU A 83 13.96 3.86 -0.41
CA GLU A 83 14.38 3.22 -1.66
C GLU A 83 14.89 1.78 -1.43
N VAL A 84 15.45 1.49 -0.25
CA VAL A 84 15.89 0.13 0.11
C VAL A 84 14.70 -0.81 0.22
N ALA A 85 13.63 -0.41 0.92
CA ALA A 85 12.41 -1.21 1.03
C ALA A 85 11.74 -1.42 -0.35
N VAL A 86 11.72 -0.39 -1.20
CA VAL A 86 11.22 -0.52 -2.58
C VAL A 86 12.12 -1.46 -3.40
N GLY A 87 13.43 -1.42 -3.21
CA GLY A 87 14.36 -2.40 -3.79
C GLY A 87 14.04 -3.83 -3.37
N HIS A 88 13.76 -4.06 -2.08
CA HIS A 88 13.43 -5.38 -1.55
C HIS A 88 12.12 -5.93 -2.13
N ILE A 89 11.05 -5.12 -2.20
CA ILE A 89 9.77 -5.60 -2.74
C ILE A 89 9.85 -5.90 -4.24
N ARG A 90 10.61 -5.10 -5.01
CA ARG A 90 10.90 -5.38 -6.43
C ARG A 90 11.70 -6.66 -6.62
N ALA A 91 12.69 -6.92 -5.74
CA ALA A 91 13.49 -8.14 -5.81
C ALA A 91 12.65 -9.39 -5.53
N ARG A 92 11.65 -9.30 -4.65
CA ARG A 92 10.70 -10.38 -4.37
C ARG A 92 9.67 -10.58 -5.49
N ASN A 93 9.22 -9.48 -6.09
CA ASN A 93 8.17 -9.48 -7.11
C ASN A 93 8.67 -8.76 -8.38
N PRO A 94 9.46 -9.41 -9.26
CA PRO A 94 10.08 -8.74 -10.42
C PRO A 94 9.10 -8.17 -11.45
N SER A 95 7.85 -8.64 -11.46
CA SER A 95 6.77 -8.11 -12.32
C SER A 95 6.03 -6.91 -11.72
N LEU A 96 6.31 -6.55 -10.46
CA LEU A 96 5.66 -5.43 -9.78
C LEU A 96 6.21 -4.09 -10.29
N HIS A 97 5.32 -3.29 -10.86
CA HIS A 97 5.61 -1.88 -11.11
C HIS A 97 5.43 -1.08 -9.82
N VAL A 98 6.53 -0.59 -9.25
CA VAL A 98 6.49 0.35 -8.10
C VAL A 98 6.75 1.76 -8.59
N ARG A 99 5.84 2.68 -8.29
CA ARG A 99 6.01 4.12 -8.48
C ARG A 99 6.38 4.78 -7.14
N GLN A 100 7.50 5.48 -7.11
CA GLN A 100 8.02 6.22 -5.97
C GLN A 100 8.50 7.59 -6.45
N LEU A 101 8.07 8.65 -5.77
CA LEU A 101 8.46 10.04 -6.00
C LEU A 101 8.46 10.74 -4.65
N ASP A 102 9.58 11.37 -4.30
CA ASP A 102 9.70 12.16 -3.07
C ASP A 102 9.31 13.63 -3.34
N ALA A 103 8.74 14.29 -2.33
CA ALA A 103 8.54 15.74 -2.38
C ALA A 103 9.92 16.42 -2.26
N ARG A 104 10.28 17.25 -3.25
CA ARG A 104 11.52 18.06 -3.23
C ARG A 104 11.42 19.21 -2.25
#